data_AF-T0Y4V5-F1
#
_entry.id   AF-T0Y4V5-F1
#
_cell.length_a   1.000
_cell.length_b   1.000
_cell.length_c   1.000
_cell.angle_alpha   90.00
_cell.angle_beta   90.00
_cell.angle_gamma   90.00
#
_symmetry.space_group_name_H-M   'P 1'
#
loop_
_entity.id
_entity.type
_entity.pdbx_description
1 polymer ?
#
loop_
_entity_poly.entity_id
_entity_poly.type
_entity_poly.pdbx_seq_one_letter_code
_entity_poly.pdbx_strand_id
1 'polypeptide(L)'
;MKLIAVVDEENYITPLEFGSSIMLIDDETKEIKEYENPGFGAMHGGKERAMAGILSLSPDAILVKEGTLCPGSYFMSKGRMKYIPVEEEKFDEVMKNLPNIKTKAVSELEPIMYQE
;
A
#
# COMPACT_ATOMS: atom_id res chain seq x y z
N MET A 1 -13.65 -1.79 -6.44
CA MET A 1 -12.41 -1.02 -6.19
C MET A 1 -11.34 -1.95 -5.64
N LYS A 2 -10.15 -1.97 -6.26
CA LYS A 2 -8.99 -2.78 -5.89
C LYS A 2 -8.02 -1.97 -5.06
N LEU A 3 -7.79 -2.40 -3.83
CA LEU A 3 -6.97 -1.71 -2.85
C LEU A 3 -5.75 -2.54 -2.50
N ILE A 4 -4.62 -1.89 -2.28
CA ILE A 4 -3.38 -2.55 -1.86
C ILE A 4 -3.02 -2.12 -0.45
N ALA A 5 -2.66 -3.09 0.39
CA ALA A 5 -1.90 -2.88 1.62
C ALA A 5 -0.55 -3.60 1.51
N VAL A 6 0.50 -3.00 2.04
CA VAL A 6 1.77 -3.69 2.26
C VAL A 6 1.91 -3.95 3.74
N VAL A 7 2.09 -5.22 4.11
CA VAL A 7 2.09 -5.66 5.50
C VAL A 7 3.27 -6.57 5.82
N ASP A 8 3.70 -6.56 7.08
CA ASP A 8 4.67 -7.52 7.60
C ASP A 8 4.01 -8.84 8.05
N GLU A 9 4.83 -9.76 8.58
CA GLU A 9 4.39 -11.08 9.06
C GLU A 9 3.38 -11.02 10.22
N GLU A 10 3.32 -9.88 10.93
CA GLU A 10 2.37 -9.62 12.02
C GLU A 10 1.14 -8.82 11.57
N ASN A 11 0.98 -8.63 10.25
CA ASN A 11 -0.09 -7.86 9.61
C ASN A 11 -0.11 -6.36 9.94
N TYR A 12 1.04 -5.76 10.30
CA TYR A 12 1.16 -4.31 10.41
C TYR A 12 1.39 -3.67 9.04
N ILE A 13 0.73 -2.54 8.79
CA ILE A 13 0.99 -1.70 7.63
C ILE A 13 2.38 -1.08 7.80
N THR A 14 3.25 -1.37 6.85
CA THR A 14 4.69 -1.15 6.99
C THR A 14 5.27 -0.57 5.70
N PRO A 15 6.48 0.02 5.72
CA PRO A 15 7.14 0.49 4.51
C PRO A 15 7.32 -0.61 3.46
N LEU A 16 7.39 -0.19 2.20
CA LEU A 16 7.30 -1.07 1.04
C LEU A 16 8.30 -2.23 1.05
N GLU A 17 9.53 -2.02 1.48
CA GLU A 17 10.60 -3.03 1.49
C GLU A 17 10.60 -3.91 2.75
N PHE A 18 9.87 -3.51 3.79
CA PHE A 18 9.78 -4.23 5.07
C PHE A 18 8.53 -5.10 5.17
N GLY A 19 7.55 -4.92 4.27
CA GLY A 19 6.39 -5.80 4.21
C GLY A 19 6.72 -7.10 3.51
N SER A 20 6.48 -8.23 4.15
CA SER A 20 6.60 -9.56 3.54
C SER A 20 5.55 -9.78 2.45
N SER A 21 4.38 -9.16 2.60
CA SER A 21 3.20 -9.46 1.79
C SER A 21 2.53 -8.20 1.22
N ILE A 22 2.00 -8.36 0.01
CA ILE A 22 1.12 -7.39 -0.65
C ILE A 22 -0.30 -7.96 -0.61
N MET A 23 -1.19 -7.29 0.12
CA MET A 23 -2.60 -7.65 0.23
C MET A 23 -3.41 -6.88 -0.81
N LEU A 24 -4.00 -7.59 -1.78
CA LEU A 24 -4.94 -7.05 -2.75
C LEU A 24 -6.37 -7.31 -2.28
N ILE A 25 -7.10 -6.24 -1.97
CA ILE A 25 -8.48 -6.28 -1.52
C ILE A 25 -9.38 -5.88 -2.68
N ASP A 26 -10.30 -6.75 -3.05
CA ASP A 26 -11.37 -6.43 -3.99
C ASP A 26 -12.64 -6.07 -3.19
N ASP A 27 -12.95 -4.77 -3.09
CA ASP A 27 -14.11 -4.28 -2.33
C ASP A 27 -15.46 -4.68 -2.96
N GLU A 28 -15.49 -5.06 -4.24
CA GLU A 28 -16.72 -5.49 -4.91
C GLU A 28 -17.04 -6.95 -4.60
N THR A 29 -16.04 -7.82 -4.69
CA THR A 29 -16.21 -9.27 -4.43
C THR A 29 -15.97 -9.63 -2.96
N LYS A 30 -15.36 -8.73 -2.18
CA LYS A 30 -14.84 -8.94 -0.82
C LYS A 30 -13.73 -9.99 -0.75
N GLU A 31 -13.10 -10.29 -1.87
CA GLU A 31 -11.97 -11.22 -1.94
C GLU A 31 -10.67 -10.50 -1.50
N ILE A 32 -9.85 -11.19 -0.72
CA ILE A 32 -8.50 -10.74 -0.36
C ILE A 32 -7.51 -11.74 -0.93
N LYS A 33 -6.57 -11.25 -1.73
CA LYS A 33 -5.47 -12.05 -2.29
C LYS A 33 -4.16 -11.57 -1.70
N GLU A 34 -3.38 -12.52 -1.23
CA GLU A 34 -2.03 -12.27 -0.75
C GLU A 34 -1.02 -12.60 -1.85
N TYR A 35 -0.06 -11.70 -2.06
CA TYR A 35 1.06 -11.88 -2.97
C TYR A 35 2.36 -11.70 -2.20
N GLU A 36 3.38 -12.50 -2.53
CA GLU A 36 4.74 -12.24 -2.04
C GLU A 36 5.21 -10.87 -2.51
N ASN A 37 5.85 -10.13 -1.61
CA ASN A 37 6.43 -8.84 -1.98
C ASN A 37 7.81 -9.02 -2.64
N PRO A 38 7.97 -8.71 -3.93
CA PRO A 38 9.25 -8.89 -4.65
C PRO A 38 10.37 -7.95 -4.17
N GLY A 39 10.04 -6.93 -3.37
CA GLY A 39 10.98 -6.02 -2.74
C GLY A 39 11.45 -6.45 -1.35
N PHE A 40 10.76 -7.41 -0.72
CA PHE A 40 11.04 -7.80 0.65
C PHE A 40 12.42 -8.46 0.77
N GLY A 41 13.21 -8.03 1.76
CA GLY A 41 14.55 -8.56 2.03
C GLY A 41 15.61 -8.21 0.97
N ALA A 42 15.30 -7.35 0.00
CA ALA A 42 16.25 -6.95 -1.02
C ALA A 42 17.29 -5.97 -0.45
N MET A 43 18.59 -6.29 -0.60
CA MET A 43 19.71 -5.43 -0.14
C MET A 43 19.73 -4.05 -0.83
N HIS A 44 19.26 -3.98 -2.08
CA HIS A 44 19.18 -2.75 -2.87
C HIS A 44 17.93 -2.74 -3.74
N GLY A 45 17.26 -1.59 -3.82
CA GLY A 45 16.11 -1.37 -4.70
C GLY A 45 14.81 -2.08 -4.27
N GLY A 46 14.68 -2.42 -2.98
CA GLY A 46 13.50 -3.11 -2.46
C GLY A 46 12.21 -2.32 -2.69
N LYS A 47 12.24 -1.01 -2.42
CA LYS A 47 11.10 -0.09 -2.61
C LYS A 47 10.61 -0.06 -4.04
N GLU A 48 11.53 0.08 -4.99
CA GLU A 48 11.23 0.15 -6.42
C GLU A 48 10.68 -1.19 -6.93
N ARG A 49 11.22 -2.32 -6.44
CA ARG A 49 10.72 -3.66 -6.79
C ARG A 49 9.32 -3.90 -6.23
N ALA A 50 9.10 -3.59 -4.95
CA ALA A 50 7.80 -3.68 -4.30
C ALA A 50 6.76 -2.84 -5.06
N MET A 51 7.08 -1.56 -5.32
CA MET A 51 6.18 -0.67 -6.06
C MET A 51 5.93 -1.14 -7.50
N ALA A 52 6.94 -1.66 -8.20
CA ALA A 52 6.74 -2.25 -9.53
C ALA A 52 5.81 -3.47 -9.49
N GLY A 53 5.97 -4.33 -8.48
CA GLY A 53 5.05 -5.45 -8.21
C GLY A 53 3.62 -4.98 -7.98
N ILE A 54 3.43 -4.00 -7.10
CA ILE A 54 2.12 -3.38 -6.81
C ILE A 54 1.48 -2.84 -8.09
N LEU A 55 2.21 -2.05 -8.88
CA LEU A 55 1.69 -1.46 -10.12
C LEU A 55 1.32 -2.52 -11.16
N SER A 56 2.01 -3.66 -11.20
CA SER A 56 1.65 -4.77 -12.10
C SER A 56 0.27 -5.38 -11.81
N LEU A 57 -0.21 -5.26 -10.57
CA LEU A 57 -1.55 -5.71 -10.17
C LEU A 57 -2.66 -4.74 -10.61
N SER A 58 -2.29 -3.57 -11.16
CA SER A 58 -3.21 -2.50 -11.59
C SER A 58 -4.25 -2.13 -10.51
N PRO A 59 -3.82 -1.77 -9.28
CA PRO A 59 -4.74 -1.39 -8.22
C PRO A 59 -5.34 -0.01 -8.46
N ASP A 60 -6.53 0.23 -7.90
CA ASP A 60 -7.16 1.55 -7.92
C ASP A 60 -6.54 2.48 -6.87
N ALA A 61 -6.12 1.94 -5.72
CA ALA A 61 -5.43 2.70 -4.69
C ALA A 61 -4.52 1.86 -3.79
N ILE A 62 -3.61 2.53 -3.09
CA ILE A 62 -2.77 1.97 -2.03
C ILE A 62 -3.07 2.65 -0.69
N LEU A 63 -3.09 1.87 0.40
CA LEU A 63 -3.16 2.37 1.77
C LEU A 63 -1.77 2.88 2.18
N VAL A 64 -1.72 4.08 2.75
CA VAL A 64 -0.45 4.74 3.10
C VAL A 64 -0.55 5.32 4.51
N LYS A 65 0.44 5.02 5.34
CA LYS A 65 0.68 5.71 6.62
C LYS A 65 1.90 6.62 6.46
N GLU A 66 2.01 7.62 7.31
CA GLU A 66 3.25 8.40 7.42
C GLU A 66 4.45 7.45 7.59
N GLY A 67 5.51 7.69 6.81
CA GLY A 67 6.72 6.88 6.81
C GLY A 67 6.64 5.54 6.05
N THR A 68 5.51 5.14 5.45
CA THR A 68 5.44 3.86 4.69
C THR A 68 5.73 4.00 3.20
N LEU A 69 5.77 5.23 2.70
CA LEU A 69 6.05 5.53 1.30
C LEU A 69 7.19 6.53 1.22
N CYS A 70 8.12 6.32 0.31
CA CYS A 70 9.21 7.26 0.05
C CYS A 70 8.90 8.16 -1.16
N PRO A 71 9.64 9.27 -1.37
CA PRO A 71 9.39 10.15 -2.51
C PRO A 71 9.55 9.44 -3.85
N GLY A 72 10.55 8.54 -3.97
CA GLY A 72 10.79 7.75 -5.18
C GLY A 72 9.58 6.89 -5.56
N SER A 73 9.08 6.10 -4.62
CA SER A 73 7.91 5.23 -4.82
C SER A 73 6.61 6.01 -5.05
N TYR A 74 6.46 7.18 -4.42
CA TYR A 74 5.37 8.10 -4.73
C TYR A 74 5.41 8.56 -6.19
N PHE A 75 6.56 9.07 -6.67
CA PHE A 75 6.67 9.52 -8.06
C PHE A 75 6.55 8.38 -9.08
N MET A 76 6.95 7.15 -8.74
CA MET A 76 6.72 5.97 -9.58
C MET A 76 5.23 5.65 -9.77
N SER A 77 4.42 5.89 -8.74
CA SER A 77 3.00 5.54 -8.72
C SER A 77 2.05 6.71 -9.06
N LYS A 78 2.54 7.95 -9.01
CA LYS A 78 1.73 9.15 -9.22
C LYS A 78 1.00 9.10 -10.57
N GLY A 79 -0.33 9.27 -10.52
CA GLY A 79 -1.21 9.21 -11.69
C GLY A 79 -1.53 7.81 -12.20
N ARG A 80 -0.98 6.74 -11.59
CA ARG A 80 -1.29 5.34 -11.93
C ARG A 80 -2.29 4.71 -10.95
N MET A 81 -2.32 5.19 -9.71
CA MET A 81 -3.29 4.79 -8.69
C MET A 81 -3.55 5.96 -7.74
N LYS A 82 -4.59 5.84 -6.92
CA LYS A 82 -4.87 6.76 -5.81
C LYS A 82 -4.13 6.33 -4.54
N TYR A 83 -4.17 7.20 -3.54
CA TYR A 83 -3.61 6.95 -2.22
C TYR A 83 -4.72 7.10 -1.19
N ILE A 84 -4.69 6.28 -0.15
CA ILE A 84 -5.65 6.34 0.93
C ILE A 84 -4.84 6.48 2.23
N PRO A 85 -4.76 7.70 2.80
CA PRO A 85 -4.17 7.90 4.11
C PRO A 85 -4.95 7.11 5.18
N VAL A 86 -4.23 6.33 5.97
CA VAL A 86 -4.78 5.55 7.09
C VAL A 86 -4.02 5.85 8.38
N GLU A 87 -4.74 5.80 9.50
CA GLU A 87 -4.18 5.93 10.85
C GLU A 87 -4.04 4.57 11.52
N GLU A 88 -4.80 3.58 11.04
CA GLU A 88 -4.76 2.20 11.51
C GLU A 88 -3.38 1.58 11.29
N GLU A 89 -2.88 0.87 12.30
CA GLU A 89 -1.59 0.21 12.21
C GLU A 89 -1.69 -1.20 11.66
N LYS A 90 -2.81 -1.88 11.91
CA LYS A 90 -3.01 -3.27 11.53
C LYS A 90 -3.99 -3.42 10.38
N PHE A 91 -3.70 -4.38 9.51
CA PHE A 91 -4.57 -4.73 8.39
C PHE A 91 -6.00 -5.08 8.83
N ASP A 92 -6.16 -5.82 9.93
CA ASP A 92 -7.48 -6.18 10.45
C ASP A 92 -8.33 -4.97 10.87
N GLU A 93 -7.69 -3.91 11.37
CA GLU A 93 -8.37 -2.67 11.75
C GLU A 93 -8.83 -1.91 10.51
N VAL A 94 -7.98 -1.85 9.48
CA VAL A 94 -8.35 -1.33 8.16
C VAL A 94 -9.56 -2.08 7.62
N MET A 95 -9.54 -3.43 7.66
CA MET A 95 -10.62 -4.23 7.11
C MET A 95 -11.96 -3.99 7.82
N LYS A 96 -11.94 -3.77 9.14
CA LYS A 96 -13.15 -3.40 9.92
C LYS A 96 -13.70 -2.03 9.50
N ASN A 97 -12.82 -1.09 9.16
CA ASN A 97 -13.16 0.29 8.81
C ASN A 97 -13.18 0.56 7.30
N LEU A 98 -13.02 -0.46 6.46
CA LEU A 98 -12.84 -0.34 5.01
C LEU A 98 -13.89 0.54 4.32
N PRO A 99 -15.20 0.46 4.66
CA PRO A 99 -16.23 1.30 4.05
C PRO A 99 -15.98 2.80 4.25
N ASN A 100 -15.39 3.19 5.38
CA ASN A 100 -15.06 4.58 5.67
C ASN A 100 -13.72 4.96 5.03
N ILE A 101 -12.71 4.08 5.15
CA ILE A 101 -11.35 4.31 4.64
C ILE A 101 -11.35 4.57 3.14
N LYS A 102 -12.08 3.79 2.34
CA LYS A 102 -12.09 3.93 0.87
C LYS A 102 -12.59 5.29 0.38
N THR A 103 -13.36 6.01 1.19
CA THR A 103 -13.86 7.35 0.84
C THR A 103 -12.78 8.44 0.95
N LYS A 104 -11.67 8.15 1.64
CA LYS A 104 -10.51 9.06 1.81
C LYS A 104 -9.51 9.02 0.65
N ALA A 105 -9.84 8.34 -0.45
CA ALA A 105 -8.93 8.19 -1.58
C ALA A 105 -8.63 9.54 -2.27
N VAL A 106 -7.36 9.89 -2.32
CA VAL A 106 -6.83 11.12 -2.94
C VAL A 106 -5.91 10.79 -4.12
N SER A 107 -5.86 11.69 -5.10
CA SER A 107 -4.98 11.53 -6.26
C SER A 107 -3.53 11.95 -6.00
N GLU A 108 -3.33 12.82 -5.01
CA GLU A 108 -2.02 13.33 -4.61
C GLU A 108 -1.92 13.33 -3.09
N LEU A 109 -0.75 12.99 -2.57
CA LEU A 109 -0.45 13.02 -1.14
C LEU A 109 0.20 14.36 -0.77
N GLU A 110 -0.03 14.79 0.47
CA GLU A 110 0.75 15.85 1.09
C GLU A 110 2.21 15.40 1.30
N PRO A 111 3.21 16.30 1.19
CA PRO A 111 4.62 15.94 1.31
C PRO A 111 4.98 15.14 2.56
N ILE A 112 4.33 15.40 3.68
CA ILE A 112 4.57 14.70 4.95
C ILE A 112 4.27 13.19 4.87
N MET A 113 3.36 12.77 3.98
CA MET A 113 2.92 11.38 3.88
C MET A 113 3.93 10.48 3.15
N TYR A 114 4.87 11.06 2.40
CA TYR A 114 5.85 10.29 1.62
C TYR A 114 7.30 10.69 1.90
N GLN A 115 7.55 11.34 3.03
CA GLN A 115 8.90 11.60 3.54
C GLN A 115 9.21 10.52 4.58
N GLU A 116 10.22 9.70 4.29
CA GLU A 116 10.80 8.73 5.24
C GLU A 116 11.97 9.33 6.02
#